data_AF-A0A7K1GGI8-F1
#
_entry.id   AF-A0A7K1GGI8-F1
#
_cell.length_a   1.000
_cell.length_b   1.000
_cell.length_c   1.000
_cell.angle_alpha   90.00
_cell.angle_beta   90.00
_cell.angle_gamma   90.00
#
_symmetry.space_group_name_H-M   'P 1'
#
loop_
_entity.id
_entity.type
_entity.pdbx_description
1 polymer ?
#
loop_
_entity_poly.entity_id
_entity_poly.type
_entity_poly.pdbx_seq_one_letter_code
_entity_poly.pdbx_strand_id
1 'polypeptide(L)'
;MNHFFRALIAIFIGLSSITAQELEKTWQFEAIENSEGNSLFNISENDSIVFNKGEFQYNLEAKDNLEASGDYIFQNNLLVFYYNKPNDTIRRYKIQELTDSTLVFSENGTSYKFKTLASNEVEAIVNELTDSDIIPSQGFSFNSLWRGILGMITLIFIAFLFSSNRKAINWKTVGIGLVFQLIIAIGVLKIGFIKTIFEFVGKIFIKILGFTQAGSEFLFGGFMDVNSYGFIFAFQVLPTILFFSALTSVLFYLGIIQKVVKAMGWLLTKLLGISGAESLSVAGNIFLGQTEAPLLIKAYLEKMNKSEILLVMIGGMATVAGAVLAAYIGFLGGDDEALKLVYAKHLLAASVMAAPGAIVISKILFPQTEKINTDVSVSQEKIGSNILEAIANGTTEGLRLAVNVGAMLLVFVAFIAMINYGFGKIGSIGGLNNWISDNTPYKNLSLELILGYVFAPLMWLIGVAKEDMALMGQLLGIKLAASEFVGYIQLADLKNVANATHLTYEKSIIMATYMLCGFANFASIGIQIGGIGSLAPGQRKQLSKFGMKALIGGTIASLISATIAGMIIG
;
A
#
# COMPACT_ATOMS: atom_id res chain seq x y z
N MET A 1 -31.74 12.38 7.73
CA MET A 1 -30.90 11.23 8.12
C MET A 1 -31.41 9.89 7.56
N ASN A 2 -32.72 9.64 7.48
CA ASN A 2 -33.28 8.39 6.94
C ASN A 2 -33.13 8.16 5.42
N HIS A 3 -33.02 9.22 4.62
CA HIS A 3 -32.84 9.08 3.16
C HIS A 3 -31.40 8.69 2.76
N PHE A 4 -30.40 9.07 3.56
CA PHE A 4 -29.00 8.72 3.33
C PHE A 4 -28.75 7.22 3.57
N PHE A 5 -29.36 6.66 4.62
CA PHE A 5 -29.24 5.23 4.94
C PHE A 5 -29.95 4.34 3.90
N ARG A 6 -31.08 4.80 3.34
CA ARG A 6 -31.79 4.11 2.25
C ARG A 6 -31.03 4.19 0.91
N ALA A 7 -30.34 5.30 0.62
CA ALA A 7 -29.45 5.41 -0.53
C ALA A 7 -28.23 4.47 -0.40
N LEU A 8 -27.70 4.28 0.81
CA LEU A 8 -26.58 3.37 1.08
C LEU A 8 -26.95 1.90 0.81
N ILE A 9 -28.16 1.48 1.19
CA ILE A 9 -28.67 0.13 0.95
C ILE A 9 -28.97 -0.10 -0.54
N ALA A 10 -29.44 0.92 -1.26
CA ALA A 10 -29.68 0.84 -2.69
C ALA A 10 -28.38 0.65 -3.52
N ILE A 11 -27.26 1.23 -3.06
CA ILE A 11 -25.94 1.03 -3.68
C ILE A 11 -25.43 -0.40 -3.45
N PHE A 12 -25.72 -1.02 -2.30
CA PHE A 12 -25.31 -2.39 -1.99
C PHE A 12 -26.06 -3.45 -2.81
N ILE A 13 -27.30 -3.18 -3.24
CA ILE A 13 -28.12 -4.14 -3.99
C ILE A 13 -27.88 -4.02 -5.51
N GLY A 14 -27.49 -2.85 -6.01
CA GLY A 14 -27.26 -2.61 -7.44
C GLY A 14 -25.93 -3.12 -8.04
N LEU A 15 -25.09 -3.81 -7.24
CA LEU A 15 -23.72 -4.21 -7.62
C LEU A 15 -23.56 -5.69 -8.03
N SER A 16 -24.66 -6.44 -8.19
CA SER A 16 -24.58 -7.80 -8.71
C SER A 16 -24.80 -7.79 -10.22
N SER A 17 -23.88 -8.44 -10.95
CA SER A 17 -23.91 -8.71 -12.41
C SER A 17 -23.09 -7.77 -13.29
N ILE A 18 -21.76 -7.78 -13.13
CA ILE A 18 -20.86 -7.63 -14.27
C ILE A 18 -19.76 -8.69 -14.12
N THR A 19 -20.02 -9.88 -14.66
CA THR A 19 -19.00 -10.91 -14.89
C THR A 19 -18.17 -10.47 -16.10
N ALA A 20 -16.89 -10.19 -15.90
CA ALA A 20 -15.94 -10.02 -16.99
C ALA A 20 -15.64 -11.41 -17.58
N GLN A 21 -15.83 -11.59 -18.89
CA GLN A 21 -15.49 -12.82 -19.59
C GLN A 21 -14.00 -12.78 -19.93
N GLU A 22 -13.24 -13.80 -19.51
CA GLU A 22 -11.79 -13.85 -19.67
C GLU A 22 -11.38 -14.64 -20.92
N LEU A 23 -10.58 -13.99 -21.77
CA LEU A 23 -9.94 -14.59 -22.94
C LEU A 23 -8.68 -15.41 -22.54
N GLU A 24 -8.06 -15.08 -21.41
CA GLU A 24 -6.81 -15.67 -20.89
C GLU A 24 -7.04 -17.07 -20.33
N LYS A 25 -6.80 -18.09 -21.17
CA LYS A 25 -6.77 -19.51 -20.84
C LYS A 25 -6.20 -20.29 -22.03
N THR A 26 -6.04 -21.60 -21.86
CA THR A 26 -5.79 -22.53 -22.97
C THR A 26 -7.11 -22.93 -23.62
N TRP A 27 -7.19 -22.76 -24.93
CA TRP A 27 -8.33 -23.10 -25.78
C TRP A 27 -7.93 -24.22 -26.73
N GLN A 28 -8.71 -25.30 -26.79
CA GLN A 28 -8.53 -26.37 -27.74
C GLN A 28 -9.28 -26.06 -29.03
N PHE A 29 -8.65 -26.26 -30.19
CA PHE A 29 -9.36 -26.11 -31.46
C PHE A 29 -10.49 -27.14 -31.55
N GLU A 30 -11.64 -26.68 -32.02
CA GLU A 30 -12.79 -27.54 -32.31
C GLU A 30 -12.99 -27.68 -33.83
N ALA A 31 -12.92 -26.56 -34.56
CA ALA A 31 -13.03 -26.56 -36.02
C ALA A 31 -12.44 -25.29 -36.63
N ILE A 32 -11.98 -25.39 -37.88
CA ILE A 32 -11.64 -24.26 -38.75
C ILE A 32 -12.48 -24.38 -40.02
N GLU A 33 -13.45 -23.50 -40.19
CA GLU A 33 -14.48 -23.61 -41.24
C GLU A 33 -14.43 -22.43 -42.21
N ASN A 34 -14.79 -22.66 -43.47
CA ASN A 34 -15.02 -21.60 -44.45
C ASN A 34 -16.43 -20.98 -44.31
N SER A 35 -16.74 -19.99 -45.14
CA SER A 35 -18.04 -19.29 -45.13
C SER A 35 -19.25 -20.16 -45.48
N GLU A 36 -19.03 -21.38 -45.96
CA GLU A 36 -20.06 -22.37 -46.29
C GLU A 36 -20.19 -23.46 -45.20
N GLY A 37 -19.40 -23.38 -44.11
CA GLY A 37 -19.40 -24.33 -43.00
C GLY A 37 -18.61 -25.62 -43.26
N ASN A 38 -17.84 -25.68 -44.34
CA ASN A 38 -16.97 -26.82 -44.65
C ASN A 38 -15.66 -26.71 -43.86
N SER A 39 -15.25 -27.81 -43.21
CA SER A 39 -13.98 -27.86 -42.48
C SER A 39 -12.79 -27.75 -43.44
N LEU A 40 -11.86 -26.84 -43.13
CA LEU A 40 -10.66 -26.57 -43.92
C LEU A 40 -9.48 -27.46 -43.50
N PHE A 41 -9.47 -27.95 -42.25
CA PHE A 41 -8.39 -28.77 -41.69
C PHE A 41 -8.97 -29.87 -40.77
N ASN A 42 -8.27 -31.00 -40.66
CA ASN A 42 -8.61 -32.04 -39.69
C ASN A 42 -7.91 -31.74 -38.37
N ILE A 43 -8.66 -31.22 -37.39
CA ILE A 43 -8.14 -30.79 -36.09
C ILE A 43 -7.74 -32.01 -35.23
N SER A 44 -6.53 -31.98 -34.68
CA SER A 44 -5.98 -32.94 -33.72
C SER A 44 -6.37 -32.55 -32.29
N GLU A 45 -6.40 -33.51 -31.36
CA GLU A 45 -6.64 -33.21 -29.94
C GLU A 45 -5.54 -32.34 -29.31
N ASN A 46 -4.34 -32.31 -29.92
CA ASN A 46 -3.22 -31.50 -29.47
C ASN A 46 -3.25 -30.06 -30.01
N ASP A 47 -4.16 -29.75 -30.95
CA ASP A 47 -4.26 -28.42 -31.53
C ASP A 47 -4.86 -27.45 -30.50
N SER A 48 -4.06 -26.48 -30.07
CA SER A 48 -4.46 -25.54 -29.03
C SER A 48 -3.88 -24.14 -29.24
N ILE A 49 -4.55 -23.15 -28.66
CA ILE A 49 -4.07 -21.78 -28.53
C ILE A 49 -4.10 -21.38 -27.06
N VAL A 50 -3.00 -20.81 -26.60
CA VAL A 50 -2.83 -20.28 -25.25
C VAL A 50 -2.82 -18.76 -25.34
N PHE A 51 -3.66 -18.09 -24.54
CA PHE A 51 -3.58 -16.66 -24.29
C PHE A 51 -3.13 -16.42 -22.86
N ASN A 52 -2.06 -15.66 -22.68
CA ASN A 52 -1.53 -15.36 -21.35
C ASN A 52 -0.91 -13.95 -21.33
N LYS A 53 -1.41 -13.05 -20.47
CA LYS A 53 -0.82 -11.72 -20.19
C LYS A 53 -0.47 -10.90 -21.44
N GLY A 54 -1.29 -10.96 -22.49
CA GLY A 54 -1.07 -10.23 -23.75
C GLY A 54 -0.19 -10.94 -24.78
N GLU A 55 0.27 -12.17 -24.51
CA GLU A 55 0.98 -13.04 -25.43
C GLU A 55 0.09 -14.20 -25.87
N PHE A 56 0.26 -14.67 -27.11
CA PHE A 56 -0.38 -15.88 -27.62
C PHE A 56 0.66 -16.87 -28.13
N GLN A 57 0.35 -18.14 -27.98
CA GLN A 57 1.06 -19.24 -28.63
C GLN A 57 0.03 -20.25 -29.13
N TYR A 58 0.11 -20.66 -30.39
CA TYR A 58 -0.71 -21.76 -30.88
C TYR A 58 0.10 -22.79 -31.65
N ASN A 59 -0.33 -24.03 -31.54
CA ASN A 59 0.19 -25.16 -32.29
C ASN A 59 -0.96 -25.78 -33.10
N LEU A 60 -0.72 -26.02 -34.38
CA LEU A 60 -1.65 -26.67 -35.29
C LEU A 60 -0.92 -27.80 -36.04
N GLU A 61 -0.99 -29.02 -35.49
CA GLU A 61 -0.46 -30.25 -36.09
C GLU A 61 -1.09 -30.50 -37.46
N ALA A 62 -2.38 -30.17 -37.60
CA ALA A 62 -3.16 -30.30 -38.83
C ALA A 62 -2.63 -29.50 -40.03
N LYS A 63 -1.65 -28.61 -39.82
CA LYS A 63 -1.05 -27.74 -40.83
C LYS A 63 0.48 -27.77 -40.73
N ASP A 64 1.06 -28.93 -41.00
CA ASP A 64 2.51 -29.17 -41.00
C ASP A 64 3.22 -28.77 -39.68
N ASN A 65 2.61 -29.05 -38.53
CA ASN A 65 3.10 -28.63 -37.21
C ASN A 65 3.37 -27.12 -37.14
N LEU A 66 2.38 -26.32 -37.54
CA LEU A 66 2.51 -24.88 -37.51
C LEU A 66 2.54 -24.39 -36.06
N GLU A 67 3.72 -23.97 -35.62
CA GLU A 67 3.90 -23.23 -34.40
C GLU A 67 3.91 -21.73 -34.68
N ALA A 68 3.05 -21.00 -33.97
CA ALA A 68 3.06 -19.56 -34.01
C ALA A 68 2.99 -18.95 -32.62
N SER A 69 3.66 -17.82 -32.46
CA SER A 69 3.67 -17.05 -31.22
C SER A 69 3.81 -15.56 -31.48
N GLY A 70 3.40 -14.75 -30.52
CA GLY A 70 3.46 -13.29 -30.62
C GLY A 70 2.64 -12.59 -29.55
N ASP A 71 2.47 -11.28 -29.70
CA ASP A 71 1.64 -10.47 -28.82
C ASP A 71 0.22 -10.35 -29.37
N TYR A 72 -0.77 -10.14 -28.50
CA TYR A 72 -2.12 -9.82 -28.91
C TYR A 72 -2.72 -8.61 -28.20
N ILE A 73 -3.62 -7.93 -28.88
CA ILE A 73 -4.49 -6.89 -28.31
C ILE A 73 -5.93 -7.32 -28.50
N PHE A 74 -6.71 -7.31 -27.41
CA PHE A 74 -8.14 -7.57 -27.42
C PHE A 74 -8.93 -6.38 -26.90
N GLN A 75 -9.77 -5.78 -27.74
CA GLN A 75 -10.65 -4.68 -27.35
C GLN A 75 -11.89 -4.62 -28.26
N ASN A 76 -13.08 -4.45 -27.69
CA ASN A 76 -14.34 -4.26 -28.44
C ASN A 76 -14.59 -5.35 -29.53
N ASN A 77 -14.42 -6.62 -29.17
CA ASN A 77 -14.53 -7.78 -30.09
C ASN A 77 -13.54 -7.81 -31.26
N LEU A 78 -12.51 -6.96 -31.24
CA LEU A 78 -11.39 -7.00 -32.17
C LEU A 78 -10.19 -7.66 -31.47
N LEU A 79 -9.65 -8.70 -32.09
CA LEU A 79 -8.47 -9.43 -31.64
C LEU A 79 -7.37 -9.25 -32.69
N VAL A 80 -6.25 -8.64 -32.32
CA VAL A 80 -5.13 -8.37 -33.24
C VAL A 80 -3.92 -9.16 -32.77
N PHE A 81 -3.32 -9.95 -33.65
CA PHE A 81 -2.09 -10.71 -33.39
C PHE A 81 -0.90 -10.04 -34.06
N TYR A 82 0.18 -9.88 -33.31
CA TYR A 82 1.49 -9.42 -33.73
C TYR A 82 2.45 -10.61 -33.66
N TYR A 83 2.69 -11.28 -34.79
CA TYR A 83 3.46 -12.53 -34.78
C TYR A 83 4.97 -12.29 -34.65
N ASN A 84 5.57 -12.95 -33.67
CA ASN A 84 7.02 -13.13 -33.53
C ASN A 84 7.50 -14.38 -34.29
N LYS A 85 6.64 -15.39 -34.43
CA LYS A 85 6.87 -16.58 -35.27
C LYS A 85 5.56 -16.91 -36.01
N PRO A 86 5.52 -16.86 -37.37
CA PRO A 86 6.55 -16.35 -38.26
C PRO A 86 6.80 -14.85 -38.07
N ASN A 87 8.07 -14.43 -38.15
CA ASN A 87 8.46 -13.03 -38.06
C ASN A 87 7.75 -12.23 -39.18
N ASP A 88 6.96 -11.22 -38.79
CA ASP A 88 6.46 -10.14 -39.66
C ASP A 88 5.04 -10.28 -40.25
N THR A 89 4.10 -10.91 -39.52
CA THR A 89 2.66 -10.88 -39.90
C THR A 89 1.82 -10.23 -38.82
N ILE A 90 0.98 -9.25 -39.17
CA ILE A 90 -0.10 -8.75 -38.30
C ILE A 90 -1.42 -9.29 -38.83
N ARG A 91 -2.20 -9.97 -37.99
CA ARG A 91 -3.54 -10.49 -38.35
C ARG A 91 -4.62 -9.91 -37.47
N ARG A 92 -5.83 -9.77 -38.03
CA ARG A 92 -6.97 -9.14 -37.35
C ARG A 92 -8.17 -10.07 -37.41
N TYR A 93 -8.66 -10.45 -36.25
CA TYR A 93 -9.81 -11.31 -36.08
C TYR A 93 -10.96 -10.55 -35.41
N LYS A 94 -12.18 -10.89 -35.80
CA LYS A 94 -13.40 -10.44 -35.13
C LYS A 94 -13.94 -11.55 -34.26
N ILE A 95 -14.06 -11.33 -32.95
CA ILE A 95 -14.70 -12.26 -32.02
C ILE A 95 -16.21 -12.26 -32.31
N GLN A 96 -16.73 -13.44 -32.61
CA GLN A 96 -18.15 -13.70 -32.83
C GLN A 96 -18.82 -14.22 -31.55
N GLU A 97 -18.10 -15.01 -30.77
CA GLU A 97 -18.57 -15.61 -29.52
C GLU A 97 -17.42 -15.71 -28.52
N LEU A 98 -17.67 -15.33 -27.26
CA LEU A 98 -16.75 -15.52 -26.14
C LEU A 98 -17.59 -15.83 -24.90
N THR A 99 -17.47 -17.05 -24.39
CA THR A 99 -18.10 -17.52 -23.15
C THR A 99 -17.05 -18.18 -22.25
N ASP A 100 -17.47 -18.72 -21.10
CA ASP A 100 -16.55 -19.42 -20.22
C ASP A 100 -16.00 -20.73 -20.85
N SER A 101 -16.76 -21.33 -21.78
CA SER A 101 -16.43 -22.62 -22.41
C SER A 101 -16.13 -22.56 -23.90
N THR A 102 -16.53 -21.49 -24.59
CA THR A 102 -16.49 -21.39 -26.07
C THR A 102 -15.86 -20.07 -26.51
N LEU A 103 -14.98 -20.16 -27.52
CA LEU A 103 -14.42 -18.99 -28.20
C LEU A 103 -14.58 -19.19 -29.70
N VAL A 104 -15.09 -18.17 -30.40
CA VAL A 104 -15.18 -18.14 -31.86
C VAL A 104 -14.70 -16.79 -32.36
N PHE A 105 -13.68 -16.81 -33.21
CA PHE A 105 -13.23 -15.61 -33.92
C PHE A 105 -13.04 -15.89 -35.41
N SER A 106 -13.08 -14.84 -36.23
CA SER A 106 -13.11 -14.98 -37.70
C SER A 106 -12.25 -13.94 -38.41
N GLU A 107 -11.68 -14.33 -39.56
CA GLU A 107 -10.91 -13.46 -40.48
C GLU A 107 -11.23 -13.89 -41.92
N ASN A 108 -11.50 -12.93 -42.81
CA ASN A 108 -11.69 -13.14 -44.26
C ASN A 108 -12.60 -14.31 -44.66
N GLY A 109 -13.73 -14.49 -43.96
CA GLY A 109 -14.70 -15.56 -44.24
C GLY A 109 -14.34 -16.94 -43.67
N THR A 110 -13.23 -17.05 -42.93
CA THR A 110 -12.84 -18.25 -42.17
C THR A 110 -13.19 -18.07 -40.69
N SER A 111 -13.80 -19.08 -40.08
CA SER A 111 -14.16 -19.11 -38.66
C SER A 111 -13.31 -20.13 -37.90
N TYR A 112 -12.79 -19.72 -36.75
CA TYR A 112 -11.97 -20.52 -35.85
C TYR A 112 -12.77 -20.74 -34.56
N LYS A 113 -13.13 -22.00 -34.27
CA LYS A 113 -13.93 -22.38 -33.10
C LYS A 113 -13.07 -23.13 -32.09
N PHE A 114 -13.29 -22.82 -30.82
CA PHE A 114 -12.54 -23.39 -29.72
C PHE A 114 -13.42 -23.74 -28.52
N LYS A 115 -12.97 -24.75 -27.78
CA LYS A 115 -13.56 -25.20 -26.50
C LYS A 115 -12.52 -25.25 -25.39
N THR A 116 -12.97 -25.16 -24.14
CA THR A 116 -12.10 -25.34 -22.97
C THR A 116 -11.75 -26.83 -22.77
N LEU A 117 -10.51 -27.13 -22.35
CA LEU A 117 -10.09 -28.49 -22.00
C LEU A 117 -10.80 -28.94 -20.72
N ALA A 118 -11.57 -30.03 -20.79
CA ALA A 118 -12.11 -30.68 -19.60
C ALA A 118 -10.96 -31.33 -18.84
N SER A 119 -10.69 -30.85 -17.63
CA SER A 119 -9.63 -31.35 -16.75
C SER A 119 -9.89 -32.81 -16.38
N ASN A 120 -9.10 -33.73 -16.93
CA ASN A 120 -8.79 -35.03 -16.36
C ASN A 120 -7.44 -35.50 -16.94
N GLU A 121 -6.54 -35.94 -16.05
CA GLU A 121 -5.25 -36.61 -16.37
C GLU A 121 -4.05 -35.73 -16.78
N VAL A 122 -3.66 -34.74 -15.96
CA VAL A 122 -2.25 -34.29 -15.88
C VAL A 122 -1.91 -33.94 -14.42
N GLU A 123 -2.04 -34.93 -13.52
CA GLU A 123 -1.79 -34.74 -12.08
C GLU A 123 -0.47 -35.39 -11.60
N ALA A 124 0.41 -35.88 -12.48
CA ALA A 124 1.47 -36.80 -12.04
C ALA A 124 2.93 -36.48 -12.35
N ILE A 125 3.32 -35.54 -13.25
CA ILE A 125 4.75 -35.42 -13.65
C ILE A 125 5.31 -33.97 -13.75
N VAL A 126 4.56 -32.91 -13.39
CA VAL A 126 5.07 -31.50 -13.48
C VAL A 126 5.28 -30.83 -12.11
N ASN A 127 5.25 -31.59 -11.01
CA ASN A 127 5.43 -31.05 -9.64
C ASN A 127 6.88 -30.66 -9.25
N GLU A 128 7.80 -30.41 -10.20
CA GLU A 128 9.19 -30.02 -9.86
C GLU A 128 9.72 -28.74 -10.54
N LEU A 129 8.84 -27.87 -11.03
CA LEU A 129 9.18 -26.45 -11.24
C LEU A 129 8.05 -25.63 -10.62
N THR A 130 8.30 -25.08 -9.43
CA THR A 130 7.34 -24.26 -8.68
C THR A 130 6.94 -23.04 -9.49
N ASP A 131 5.75 -23.09 -10.06
CA ASP A 131 4.99 -21.94 -10.56
C ASP A 131 4.50 -21.14 -9.33
N SER A 132 5.40 -20.38 -8.72
CA SER A 132 5.10 -19.58 -7.52
C SER A 132 4.62 -18.17 -7.91
N ASP A 133 3.62 -18.09 -8.78
CA ASP A 133 2.97 -16.83 -9.12
C ASP A 133 2.20 -16.28 -7.90
N ILE A 134 2.25 -14.96 -7.69
CA ILE A 134 1.48 -14.30 -6.61
C ILE A 134 -0.01 -14.46 -6.91
N ILE A 135 -0.77 -14.98 -5.95
CA ILE A 135 -2.21 -15.17 -6.09
C ILE A 135 -2.89 -13.78 -6.12
N PRO A 136 -3.63 -13.45 -7.20
CA PRO A 136 -4.25 -12.14 -7.35
C PRO A 136 -5.38 -11.91 -6.34
N SER A 137 -5.67 -10.64 -6.07
CA SER A 137 -6.77 -10.23 -5.19
C SER A 137 -8.13 -10.63 -5.79
N GLN A 138 -8.90 -11.46 -5.07
CA GLN A 138 -10.16 -12.05 -5.57
C GLN A 138 -11.37 -11.11 -5.50
N GLY A 139 -11.20 -9.89 -4.99
CA GLY A 139 -12.29 -8.94 -4.81
C GLY A 139 -13.15 -9.23 -3.57
N PHE A 140 -14.16 -8.38 -3.37
CA PHE A 140 -14.98 -8.42 -2.17
C PHE A 140 -15.83 -9.69 -2.08
N SER A 141 -15.83 -10.36 -0.93
CA SER A 141 -16.66 -11.54 -0.66
C SER A 141 -17.28 -11.47 0.74
N PHE A 142 -18.26 -12.33 1.02
CA PHE A 142 -18.79 -12.49 2.39
C PHE A 142 -17.70 -12.94 3.38
N ASN A 143 -16.73 -13.75 2.91
CA ASN A 143 -15.60 -14.17 3.72
C ASN A 143 -14.70 -12.97 4.07
N SER A 144 -14.34 -12.16 3.08
CA SER A 144 -13.51 -10.97 3.29
C SER A 144 -14.19 -9.96 4.22
N LEU A 145 -15.52 -9.79 4.09
CA LEU A 145 -16.31 -8.90 4.92
C LEU A 145 -16.27 -9.29 6.40
N TRP A 146 -16.62 -10.53 6.76
CA TRP A 146 -16.67 -10.90 8.18
C TRP A 146 -15.27 -10.91 8.80
N ARG A 147 -14.23 -11.32 8.06
CA ARG A 147 -12.83 -11.26 8.52
C ARG A 147 -12.39 -9.81 8.74
N GLY A 148 -12.75 -8.90 7.86
CA GLY A 148 -12.50 -7.47 8.04
C GLY A 148 -13.20 -6.89 9.26
N ILE A 149 -14.47 -7.27 9.49
CA ILE A 149 -15.22 -6.87 10.69
C ILE A 149 -14.57 -7.43 11.96
N LEU A 150 -14.18 -8.70 11.97
CA LEU A 150 -13.44 -9.32 13.08
C LEU A 150 -12.15 -8.54 13.38
N GLY A 151 -11.38 -8.20 12.35
CA GLY A 151 -10.15 -7.41 12.48
C GLY A 151 -10.41 -6.04 13.09
N MET A 152 -11.38 -5.30 12.57
CA MET A 152 -11.75 -3.99 13.11
C MET A 152 -12.20 -4.09 14.58
N ILE A 153 -13.05 -5.06 14.92
CA ILE A 153 -13.49 -5.29 16.31
C ILE A 153 -12.29 -5.61 17.20
N THR A 154 -11.39 -6.48 16.76
CA THR A 154 -10.16 -6.86 17.49
C THR A 154 -9.31 -5.63 17.79
N LEU A 155 -9.05 -4.79 16.78
CA LEU A 155 -8.22 -3.60 16.90
C LEU A 155 -8.87 -2.55 17.83
N ILE A 156 -10.19 -2.33 17.71
CA ILE A 156 -10.95 -1.46 18.62
C ILE A 156 -10.92 -2.02 20.04
N PHE A 157 -11.04 -3.34 20.20
CA PHE A 157 -10.99 -4.01 21.50
C PHE A 157 -9.61 -3.85 22.15
N ILE A 158 -8.52 -4.01 21.40
CA ILE A 158 -7.16 -3.75 21.90
C ILE A 158 -7.05 -2.30 22.37
N ALA A 159 -7.49 -1.32 21.56
CA ALA A 159 -7.48 0.09 21.98
C ALA A 159 -8.34 0.34 23.23
N PHE A 160 -9.49 -0.33 23.35
CA PHE A 160 -10.36 -0.27 24.52
C PHE A 160 -9.70 -0.83 25.79
N LEU A 161 -8.93 -1.91 25.68
CA LEU A 161 -8.19 -2.47 26.80
C LEU A 161 -7.17 -1.47 27.37
N PHE A 162 -6.47 -0.72 26.50
CA PHE A 162 -5.49 0.31 26.87
C PHE A 162 -6.10 1.70 27.12
N SER A 163 -7.44 1.83 27.10
CA SER A 163 -8.13 3.10 27.35
C SER A 163 -7.93 3.59 28.79
N SER A 164 -7.71 4.90 28.91
CA SER A 164 -7.55 5.57 30.22
C SER A 164 -8.88 5.76 30.95
N ASN A 165 -10.00 5.77 30.24
CA ASN A 165 -11.34 5.92 30.81
C ASN A 165 -12.40 5.31 29.88
N ARG A 166 -12.64 4.01 30.02
CA ARG A 166 -13.56 3.23 29.17
C ARG A 166 -15.00 3.76 29.16
N LYS A 167 -15.45 4.43 30.23
CA LYS A 167 -16.81 4.96 30.36
C LYS A 167 -17.01 6.29 29.62
N ALA A 168 -15.93 7.02 29.36
CA ALA A 168 -15.99 8.34 28.70
C ALA A 168 -15.84 8.25 27.17
N ILE A 169 -15.68 7.05 26.60
CA ILE A 169 -15.52 6.85 25.16
C ILE A 169 -16.80 7.33 24.43
N ASN A 170 -16.64 8.31 23.54
CA ASN A 170 -17.71 8.76 22.68
C ASN A 170 -17.84 7.83 21.47
N TRP A 171 -18.67 6.79 21.60
CA TRP A 171 -18.90 5.80 20.55
C TRP A 171 -19.53 6.37 19.28
N LYS A 172 -20.20 7.53 19.35
CA LYS A 172 -20.70 8.22 18.16
C LYS A 172 -19.53 8.75 17.31
N THR A 173 -18.54 9.39 17.92
CA THR A 173 -17.33 9.85 17.21
C THR A 173 -16.54 8.67 16.63
N VAL A 174 -16.40 7.58 17.41
CA VAL A 174 -15.75 6.34 16.95
C VAL A 174 -16.46 5.77 15.71
N GLY A 175 -17.79 5.60 15.77
CA GLY A 175 -18.58 5.07 14.67
C GLY A 175 -18.53 5.96 13.42
N ILE A 176 -18.66 7.28 13.57
CA ILE A 176 -18.57 8.21 12.44
C ILE A 176 -17.17 8.17 11.82
N GLY A 177 -16.10 8.10 12.62
CA GLY A 177 -14.72 8.01 12.13
C GLY A 177 -14.46 6.74 11.31
N LEU A 178 -14.91 5.58 11.80
CA LEU A 178 -14.79 4.31 11.08
C LEU A 178 -15.59 4.31 9.78
N VAL A 179 -16.83 4.81 9.81
CA VAL A 179 -17.66 4.94 8.61
C VAL A 179 -17.01 5.89 7.60
N PHE A 180 -16.45 7.02 8.05
CA PHE A 180 -15.76 7.96 7.18
C PHE A 180 -14.51 7.34 6.54
N GLN A 181 -13.72 6.59 7.32
CA GLN A 181 -12.56 5.86 6.81
C GLN A 181 -12.97 4.80 5.78
N LEU A 182 -14.06 4.06 6.03
CA LEU A 182 -14.62 3.09 5.09
C LEU A 182 -15.11 3.74 3.79
N ILE A 183 -15.78 4.90 3.88
CA ILE A 183 -16.22 5.68 2.71
C ILE A 183 -15.01 6.10 1.86
N ILE A 184 -13.94 6.58 2.48
CA ILE A 184 -12.70 6.93 1.77
C ILE A 184 -12.14 5.68 1.06
N ALA A 185 -12.03 4.56 1.78
CA ALA A 185 -11.48 3.33 1.22
C ALA A 185 -12.28 2.81 0.01
N ILE A 186 -13.60 2.71 0.14
CA ILE A 186 -14.49 2.31 -0.96
C ILE A 186 -14.40 3.31 -2.10
N GLY A 187 -14.35 4.61 -1.79
CA GLY A 187 -14.16 5.67 -2.77
C GLY A 187 -12.92 5.44 -3.62
N VAL A 188 -11.75 5.30 -3.00
CA VAL A 188 -10.48 5.16 -3.74
C VAL A 188 -10.36 3.81 -4.44
N LEU A 189 -10.85 2.72 -3.84
CA LEU A 189 -10.64 1.36 -4.34
C LEU A 189 -11.69 0.89 -5.34
N LYS A 190 -12.93 1.40 -5.28
CA LYS A 190 -14.05 0.91 -6.10
C LYS A 190 -14.71 1.98 -6.98
N ILE A 191 -14.67 3.26 -6.58
CA ILE A 191 -15.36 4.33 -7.34
C ILE A 191 -14.39 4.92 -8.38
N GLY A 192 -14.66 4.63 -9.67
CA GLY A 192 -13.79 5.03 -10.79
C GLY A 192 -13.42 6.52 -10.79
N PHE A 193 -14.37 7.42 -10.57
CA PHE A 193 -14.11 8.86 -10.51
C PHE A 193 -13.11 9.25 -9.39
N ILE A 194 -13.28 8.70 -8.18
CA ILE A 194 -12.39 8.99 -7.05
C ILE A 194 -11.02 8.34 -7.28
N LYS A 195 -10.98 7.12 -7.83
CA LYS A 195 -9.75 6.46 -8.27
C LYS A 195 -8.95 7.37 -9.22
N THR A 196 -9.59 7.97 -10.24
CA THR A 196 -8.93 8.90 -11.16
C THR A 196 -8.35 10.13 -10.47
N ILE A 197 -9.00 10.67 -9.42
CA ILE A 197 -8.45 11.79 -8.64
C ILE A 197 -7.16 11.37 -7.92
N PHE A 198 -7.17 10.20 -7.26
CA PHE A 198 -5.98 9.71 -6.56
C PHE A 198 -4.86 9.32 -7.52
N GLU A 199 -5.18 8.77 -8.69
CA GLU A 199 -4.20 8.54 -9.76
C GLU A 199 -3.64 9.84 -10.32
N PHE A 200 -4.45 10.88 -10.49
CA PHE A 200 -3.97 12.20 -10.89
C PHE A 200 -2.98 12.77 -9.87
N VAL A 201 -3.29 12.69 -8.58
CA VAL A 201 -2.36 13.11 -7.52
C VAL A 201 -1.11 12.22 -7.53
N GLY A 202 -1.25 10.91 -7.70
CA GLY A 202 -0.12 9.98 -7.82
C GLY A 202 0.82 10.32 -8.98
N LYS A 203 0.26 10.67 -10.15
CA LYS A 203 1.03 11.14 -11.32
C LYS A 203 1.80 12.42 -11.03
N ILE A 204 1.24 13.33 -10.22
CA ILE A 204 1.98 14.52 -9.76
C ILE A 204 3.20 14.11 -8.94
N PHE A 205 3.05 13.20 -7.96
CA PHE A 205 4.17 12.69 -7.16
C PHE A 205 5.24 12.02 -8.02
N ILE A 206 4.85 11.20 -9.00
CA ILE A 206 5.77 10.55 -9.94
C ILE A 206 6.48 11.59 -10.81
N LYS A 207 5.79 12.64 -11.24
CA LYS A 207 6.43 13.71 -12.01
C LYS A 207 7.45 14.50 -11.19
N ILE A 208 7.15 14.76 -9.92
CA ILE A 208 8.06 15.40 -8.96
C ILE A 208 9.30 14.53 -8.70
N LEU A 209 9.12 13.20 -8.61
CA LEU A 209 10.24 12.24 -8.58
C LEU A 209 11.16 12.43 -9.81
N GLY A 210 10.59 12.55 -11.01
CA GLY A 210 11.36 12.83 -12.23
C GLY A 210 12.17 14.14 -12.19
N PHE A 211 11.64 15.21 -11.57
CA PHE A 211 12.41 16.45 -11.39
C PHE A 211 13.59 16.27 -10.42
N THR A 212 13.42 15.45 -9.39
CA THR A 212 14.50 15.11 -8.46
C THR A 212 15.60 14.32 -9.17
N GLN A 213 15.22 13.41 -10.08
CA GLN A 213 16.16 12.62 -10.86
C GLN A 213 17.10 13.51 -11.70
N ALA A 214 16.58 14.56 -12.35
CA ALA A 214 17.41 15.51 -13.09
C ALA A 214 18.45 16.22 -12.20
N GLY A 215 18.07 16.60 -10.97
CA GLY A 215 19.00 17.17 -9.99
C GLY A 215 20.03 16.15 -9.48
N SER A 216 19.62 14.89 -9.34
CA SER A 216 20.48 13.79 -8.88
C SER A 216 21.48 13.38 -9.97
N GLU A 217 21.06 13.36 -11.24
CA GLU A 217 21.93 13.10 -12.39
C GLU A 217 22.98 14.21 -12.56
N PHE A 218 22.60 15.47 -12.33
CA PHE A 218 23.56 16.57 -12.31
C PHE A 218 24.63 16.41 -11.20
N LEU A 219 24.23 15.96 -10.00
CA LEU A 219 25.14 15.85 -8.85
C LEU A 219 25.99 14.56 -8.86
N PHE A 220 25.41 13.44 -9.29
CA PHE A 220 26.00 12.11 -9.15
C PHE A 220 26.35 11.44 -10.49
N GLY A 221 25.88 11.98 -11.62
CA GLY A 221 26.22 11.50 -12.97
C GLY A 221 26.00 10.00 -13.14
N GLY A 222 27.02 9.31 -13.65
CA GLY A 222 26.97 7.87 -13.93
C GLY A 222 26.70 6.96 -12.73
N PHE A 223 26.84 7.44 -11.47
CA PHE A 223 26.45 6.66 -10.29
C PHE A 223 24.94 6.44 -10.15
N MET A 224 24.13 7.13 -10.97
CA MET A 224 22.69 6.91 -11.06
C MET A 224 22.32 5.78 -12.04
N ASP A 225 23.27 5.28 -12.85
CA ASP A 225 23.01 4.22 -13.82
C ASP A 225 22.87 2.85 -13.13
N VAL A 226 21.63 2.38 -13.05
CA VAL A 226 21.25 1.08 -12.46
C VAL A 226 21.90 -0.08 -13.23
N ASN A 227 22.11 0.04 -14.53
CA ASN A 227 22.69 -1.05 -15.33
C ASN A 227 24.17 -1.25 -15.00
N SER A 228 24.88 -0.16 -14.68
CA SER A 228 26.30 -0.18 -14.37
C SER A 228 26.59 -0.48 -12.89
N TYR A 229 25.81 0.11 -11.98
CA TYR A 229 26.11 0.07 -10.53
C TYR A 229 25.03 -0.59 -9.67
N GLY A 230 23.93 -1.02 -10.27
CA GLY A 230 22.74 -1.46 -9.55
C GLY A 230 21.99 -0.32 -8.88
N PHE A 231 20.95 -0.67 -8.13
CA PHE A 231 20.14 0.30 -7.39
C PHE A 231 20.92 0.83 -6.17
N ILE A 232 21.49 2.03 -6.25
CA ILE A 232 22.16 2.66 -5.11
C ILE A 232 21.16 3.52 -4.33
N PHE A 233 20.71 2.98 -3.20
CA PHE A 233 19.76 3.64 -2.28
C PHE A 233 20.12 5.10 -1.98
N ALA A 234 21.37 5.36 -1.63
CA ALA A 234 21.82 6.68 -1.19
C ALA A 234 21.69 7.76 -2.28
N PHE A 235 21.82 7.39 -3.55
CA PHE A 235 21.76 8.33 -4.67
C PHE A 235 20.37 8.41 -5.31
N GLN A 236 19.57 7.34 -5.20
CA GLN A 236 18.26 7.29 -5.85
C GLN A 236 17.13 7.75 -4.94
N VAL A 237 17.28 7.57 -3.62
CA VAL A 237 16.18 7.78 -2.67
C VAL A 237 16.38 8.99 -1.78
N LEU A 238 17.58 9.18 -1.22
CA LEU A 238 17.84 10.29 -0.29
C LEU A 238 17.69 11.70 -0.92
N PRO A 239 18.08 11.95 -2.19
CA PRO A 239 17.85 13.24 -2.84
C PRO A 239 16.37 13.60 -2.98
N THR A 240 15.50 12.59 -3.09
CA THR A 240 14.04 12.79 -3.11
C THR A 240 13.55 13.42 -1.82
N ILE A 241 14.04 12.94 -0.68
CA ILE A 241 13.72 13.51 0.63
C ILE A 241 14.14 14.99 0.69
N LEU A 242 15.34 15.29 0.20
CA LEU A 242 15.88 16.66 0.17
C LEU A 242 14.98 17.59 -0.65
N PHE A 243 14.64 17.18 -1.87
CA PHE A 243 13.83 17.99 -2.79
C PHE A 243 12.40 18.18 -2.29
N PHE A 244 11.75 17.12 -1.80
CA PHE A 244 10.39 17.23 -1.27
C PHE A 244 10.32 18.08 0.00
N SER A 245 11.34 18.07 0.85
CA SER A 245 11.41 18.97 2.01
C SER A 245 11.53 20.44 1.57
N ALA A 246 12.36 20.74 0.57
CA ALA A 246 12.44 22.08 -0.03
C ALA A 246 11.10 22.50 -0.66
N LEU A 247 10.47 21.62 -1.45
CA LEU A 247 9.18 21.86 -2.07
C LEU A 247 8.09 22.12 -1.04
N THR A 248 8.02 21.29 0.00
CA THR A 248 7.03 21.43 1.08
C THR A 248 7.21 22.76 1.81
N SER A 249 8.45 23.17 2.09
CA SER A 249 8.77 24.48 2.66
C SER A 249 8.30 25.63 1.78
N VAL A 250 8.47 25.54 0.45
CA VAL A 250 7.95 26.53 -0.50
C VAL A 250 6.42 26.57 -0.47
N LEU A 251 5.75 25.43 -0.53
CA LEU A 251 4.28 25.36 -0.48
C LEU A 251 3.72 25.93 0.83
N PHE A 252 4.46 25.76 1.92
CA PHE A 252 4.15 26.37 3.22
C PHE A 252 4.37 27.89 3.21
N TYR A 253 5.49 28.38 2.67
CA TYR A 253 5.75 29.82 2.53
C TYR A 253 4.68 30.52 1.67
N LEU A 254 4.22 29.86 0.60
CA LEU A 254 3.17 30.36 -0.31
C LEU A 254 1.75 30.30 0.29
N GLY A 255 1.57 29.67 1.45
CA GLY A 255 0.24 29.57 2.08
C GLY A 255 -0.65 28.45 1.50
N ILE A 256 -0.13 27.57 0.64
CA ILE A 256 -0.93 26.53 -0.04
C ILE A 256 -1.30 25.42 0.95
N ILE A 257 -0.32 24.93 1.72
CA ILE A 257 -0.55 23.90 2.74
C ILE A 257 -1.57 24.38 3.77
N GLN A 258 -1.48 25.62 4.21
CA GLN A 258 -2.37 26.21 5.20
C GLN A 258 -3.82 26.24 4.70
N LYS A 259 -4.05 26.56 3.41
CA LYS A 259 -5.40 26.56 2.82
C LYS A 259 -6.00 25.16 2.78
N VAL A 260 -5.23 24.18 2.28
CA VAL A 260 -5.68 22.78 2.17
C VAL A 260 -5.95 22.19 3.56
N VAL A 261 -4.99 22.34 4.48
CA VAL A 261 -5.10 21.82 5.85
C VAL A 261 -6.23 22.50 6.63
N LYS A 262 -6.48 23.81 6.43
CA LYS A 262 -7.63 24.49 7.04
C LYS A 262 -8.96 23.90 6.57
N ALA A 263 -9.12 23.63 5.28
CA ALA A 263 -10.33 23.03 4.72
C ALA A 263 -10.56 21.61 5.27
N MET A 264 -9.51 20.79 5.30
CA MET A 264 -9.57 19.43 5.83
C MET A 264 -9.78 19.41 7.34
N GLY A 265 -9.10 20.29 8.08
CA GLY A 265 -9.28 20.44 9.53
C GLY A 265 -10.71 20.89 9.87
N TRP A 266 -11.28 21.82 9.11
CA TRP A 266 -12.69 22.19 9.28
C TRP A 266 -13.64 21.00 9.03
N LEU A 267 -13.39 20.21 7.98
CA LEU A 267 -14.18 19.02 7.67
C LEU A 267 -14.13 17.99 8.81
N LEU A 268 -12.92 17.65 9.28
CA LEU A 268 -12.70 16.69 10.36
C LEU A 268 -13.30 17.19 11.70
N THR A 269 -13.11 18.46 12.03
CA THR A 269 -13.73 19.12 13.20
C THR A 269 -15.25 18.97 13.17
N LYS A 270 -15.88 19.29 12.03
CA LYS A 270 -17.35 19.25 11.87
C LYS A 270 -17.91 17.83 11.89
N LEU A 271 -17.22 16.88 11.27
CA LEU A 271 -17.68 15.49 11.18
C LEU A 271 -17.47 14.72 12.48
N LEU A 272 -16.33 14.90 13.15
CA LEU A 272 -15.91 14.05 14.27
C LEU A 272 -16.06 14.73 15.64
N GLY A 273 -16.34 16.03 15.67
CA GLY A 273 -16.55 16.78 16.91
C GLY A 273 -15.29 16.90 17.76
N ILE A 274 -14.14 17.05 17.10
CA ILE A 274 -12.82 17.24 17.73
C ILE A 274 -12.45 18.72 17.76
N SER A 275 -11.41 19.09 18.51
CA SER A 275 -10.99 20.50 18.58
C SER A 275 -10.32 20.96 17.29
N GLY A 276 -10.40 22.26 17.00
CA GLY A 276 -9.85 22.79 15.76
C GLY A 276 -8.33 22.65 15.67
N ALA A 277 -7.62 22.79 16.79
CA ALA A 277 -6.17 22.62 16.86
C ALA A 277 -5.75 21.17 16.59
N GLU A 278 -6.33 20.20 17.30
CA GLU A 278 -5.96 18.79 17.07
C GLU A 278 -6.37 18.34 15.65
N SER A 279 -7.48 18.87 15.13
CA SER A 279 -7.92 18.60 13.77
C SER A 279 -6.99 19.15 12.70
N LEU A 280 -6.42 20.35 12.89
CA LEU A 280 -5.44 20.93 11.99
C LEU A 280 -4.13 20.14 11.98
N SER A 281 -3.69 19.67 13.15
CA SER A 281 -2.50 18.82 13.23
C SER A 281 -2.69 17.50 12.49
N VAL A 282 -3.82 16.81 12.70
CA VAL A 282 -4.12 15.55 12.00
C VAL A 282 -4.29 15.76 10.49
N ALA A 283 -4.96 16.83 10.06
CA ALA A 283 -5.07 17.16 8.64
C ALA A 283 -3.70 17.52 8.03
N GLY A 284 -2.84 18.21 8.78
CA GLY A 284 -1.48 18.53 8.37
C GLY A 284 -0.62 17.28 8.18
N ASN A 285 -0.75 16.31 9.09
CA ASN A 285 -0.02 15.03 9.09
C ASN A 285 -0.28 14.16 7.84
N ILE A 286 -1.32 14.45 7.05
CA ILE A 286 -1.56 13.77 5.76
C ILE A 286 -0.46 14.11 4.73
N PHE A 287 0.15 15.30 4.86
CA PHE A 287 1.16 15.82 3.92
C PHE A 287 2.51 16.06 4.59
N LEU A 288 2.47 16.51 5.84
CA LEU A 288 3.61 16.86 6.67
C LEU A 288 3.94 15.71 7.62
N GLY A 289 5.18 15.63 8.08
CA GLY A 289 5.59 14.65 9.07
C GLY A 289 5.22 15.03 10.49
N GLN A 290 5.53 14.11 11.40
CA GLN A 290 5.17 14.18 12.82
C GLN A 290 5.79 15.38 13.58
N THR A 291 6.82 16.01 13.01
CA THR A 291 7.48 17.20 13.58
C THR A 291 7.08 18.50 12.91
N GLU A 292 6.71 18.48 11.62
CA GLU A 292 6.29 19.70 10.91
C GLU A 292 4.80 20.00 11.09
N ALA A 293 3.93 18.98 11.13
CA ALA A 293 2.48 19.22 11.29
C ALA A 293 2.12 19.98 12.59
N PRO A 294 2.75 19.73 13.75
CA PRO A 294 2.53 20.51 14.97
C PRO A 294 2.89 22.01 14.84
N LEU A 295 3.74 22.41 13.89
CA LEU A 295 4.08 23.82 13.65
C LEU A 295 2.84 24.65 13.29
N LEU A 296 1.89 24.06 12.55
CA LEU A 296 0.63 24.71 12.15
C LEU A 296 -0.21 25.16 13.34
N ILE A 297 -0.01 24.51 14.49
CA ILE A 297 -0.77 24.72 15.72
C ILE A 297 0.12 25.12 16.91
N LYS A 298 1.34 25.58 16.65
CA LYS A 298 2.34 25.96 17.67
C LYS A 298 1.76 26.84 18.78
N ALA A 299 0.95 27.84 18.42
CA ALA A 299 0.32 28.76 19.38
C ALA A 299 -0.66 28.09 20.37
N TYR A 300 -1.14 26.88 20.03
CA TYR A 300 -2.11 26.13 20.82
C TYR A 300 -1.49 25.01 21.64
N LEU A 301 -0.37 24.43 21.19
CA LEU A 301 0.24 23.23 21.78
C LEU A 301 0.40 23.31 23.32
N GLU A 302 0.88 24.45 23.82
CA GLU A 302 1.12 24.61 25.26
C GLU A 302 -0.17 24.50 26.10
N LYS A 303 -1.32 24.89 25.52
CA LYS A 303 -2.62 24.96 26.18
C LYS A 303 -3.50 23.74 25.91
N MET A 304 -3.06 22.82 25.06
CA MET A 304 -3.84 21.64 24.71
C MET A 304 -4.00 20.71 25.91
N ASN A 305 -5.19 20.14 26.03
CA ASN A 305 -5.48 19.13 27.04
C ASN A 305 -4.84 17.77 26.66
N LYS A 306 -4.95 16.80 27.56
CA LYS A 306 -4.31 15.49 27.39
C LYS A 306 -4.85 14.68 26.21
N SER A 307 -6.16 14.72 25.95
CA SER A 307 -6.75 14.00 24.81
C SER A 307 -6.31 14.64 23.48
N GLU A 308 -6.21 15.96 23.45
CA GLU A 308 -5.72 16.73 22.30
C GLU A 308 -4.24 16.45 22.00
N ILE A 309 -3.36 16.51 23.00
CA ILE A 309 -1.94 16.19 22.83
C ILE A 309 -1.74 14.74 22.38
N LEU A 310 -2.52 13.79 22.94
CA LEU A 310 -2.41 12.40 22.50
C LEU A 310 -2.81 12.25 21.02
N LEU A 311 -3.84 12.95 20.54
CA LEU A 311 -4.20 12.92 19.13
C LEU A 311 -3.10 13.53 18.24
N VAL A 312 -2.46 14.63 18.65
CA VAL A 312 -1.32 15.19 17.90
C VAL A 312 -0.22 14.14 17.73
N MET A 313 0.11 13.43 18.81
CA MET A 313 1.14 12.39 18.78
C MET A 313 0.74 11.19 17.91
N ILE A 314 -0.47 10.65 18.12
CA ILE A 314 -0.99 9.51 17.35
C ILE A 314 -1.12 9.87 15.88
N GLY A 315 -1.62 11.07 15.56
CA GLY A 315 -1.74 11.57 14.20
C GLY A 315 -0.41 11.57 13.47
N GLY A 316 0.66 12.03 14.12
CA GLY A 316 2.01 12.00 13.54
C GLY A 316 2.57 10.58 13.36
N MET A 317 2.26 9.64 14.24
CA MET A 317 2.72 8.24 14.11
C MET A 317 1.87 7.41 13.15
N ALA A 318 0.61 7.79 12.92
CA ALA A 318 -0.31 7.08 12.06
C ALA A 318 -0.10 7.37 10.58
N THR A 319 0.52 8.51 10.25
CA THR A 319 0.72 8.98 8.87
C THR A 319 2.20 9.00 8.47
N VAL A 320 2.46 9.30 7.21
CA VAL A 320 3.80 9.53 6.66
C VAL A 320 3.87 10.90 5.97
N ALA A 321 5.05 11.50 5.96
CA ALA A 321 5.30 12.75 5.24
C ALA A 321 5.36 12.52 3.73
N GLY A 322 4.95 13.53 2.95
CA GLY A 322 5.08 13.48 1.48
C GLY A 322 6.53 13.26 1.00
N ALA A 323 7.52 13.75 1.76
CA ALA A 323 8.94 13.60 1.42
C ALA A 323 9.44 12.16 1.42
N VAL A 324 8.91 11.32 2.31
CA VAL A 324 9.29 9.91 2.40
C VAL A 324 8.34 9.00 1.63
N LEU A 325 7.10 9.44 1.37
CA LEU A 325 6.13 8.75 0.53
C LEU A 325 6.72 8.39 -0.84
N ALA A 326 7.45 9.34 -1.42
CA ALA A 326 8.09 9.23 -2.72
C ALA A 326 9.19 8.13 -2.73
N ALA A 327 9.90 7.94 -1.62
CA ALA A 327 10.85 6.84 -1.44
C ALA A 327 10.13 5.48 -1.48
N TYR A 328 9.01 5.35 -0.78
CA TYR A 328 8.25 4.10 -0.72
C TYR A 328 7.61 3.73 -2.08
N ILE A 329 7.16 4.73 -2.84
CA ILE A 329 6.73 4.56 -4.23
C ILE A 329 7.89 3.98 -5.07
N GLY A 330 9.12 4.48 -4.87
CA GLY A 330 10.31 3.96 -5.52
C GLY A 330 10.63 2.51 -5.14
N PHE A 331 10.62 2.18 -3.84
CA PHE A 331 10.89 0.81 -3.38
C PHE A 331 9.91 -0.22 -3.94
N LEU A 332 8.62 0.13 -3.94
CA LEU A 332 7.57 -0.80 -4.32
C LEU A 332 7.33 -0.83 -5.83
N GLY A 333 7.45 0.32 -6.51
CA GLY A 333 7.27 0.42 -7.95
C GLY A 333 8.52 0.15 -8.79
N GLY A 334 9.72 0.16 -8.20
CA GLY A 334 10.97 -0.06 -8.92
C GLY A 334 11.16 0.97 -10.03
N ASP A 335 11.37 0.51 -11.27
CA ASP A 335 11.44 1.38 -12.46
C ASP A 335 10.13 1.44 -13.24
N ASP A 336 9.15 0.59 -12.92
CA ASP A 336 7.86 0.51 -13.60
C ASP A 336 6.93 1.67 -13.20
N GLU A 337 6.60 2.55 -14.15
CA GLU A 337 5.72 3.69 -13.93
C GLU A 337 4.27 3.30 -13.58
N ALA A 338 3.76 2.20 -14.14
CA ALA A 338 2.42 1.71 -13.84
C ALA A 338 2.36 1.18 -12.41
N LEU A 339 3.35 0.41 -11.98
CA LEU A 339 3.45 -0.05 -10.59
C LEU A 339 3.66 1.11 -9.62
N LYS A 340 4.52 2.08 -9.95
CA LYS A 340 4.66 3.33 -9.16
C LYS A 340 3.32 4.01 -8.96
N LEU A 341 2.49 4.08 -10.01
CA LEU A 341 1.17 4.71 -9.92
C LEU A 341 0.22 3.91 -9.02
N VAL A 342 0.25 2.58 -9.09
CA VAL A 342 -0.53 1.69 -8.20
C VAL A 342 -0.16 1.96 -6.74
N TYR A 343 1.13 1.91 -6.40
CA TYR A 343 1.58 2.14 -5.02
C TYR A 343 1.38 3.58 -4.56
N ALA A 344 1.58 4.58 -5.43
CA ALA A 344 1.29 5.97 -5.12
C ALA A 344 -0.17 6.15 -4.71
N LYS A 345 -1.11 5.57 -5.48
CA LYS A 345 -2.55 5.59 -5.15
C LYS A 345 -2.82 4.95 -3.79
N HIS A 346 -2.25 3.77 -3.50
CA HIS A 346 -2.46 3.08 -2.22
C HIS A 346 -1.86 3.83 -1.03
N LEU A 347 -0.64 4.33 -1.17
CA LEU A 347 0.04 5.10 -0.11
C LEU A 347 -0.66 6.43 0.18
N LEU A 348 -1.12 7.15 -0.86
CA LEU A 348 -1.94 8.35 -0.70
C LEU A 348 -3.26 8.05 0.01
N ALA A 349 -3.94 6.96 -0.38
CA ALA A 349 -5.15 6.51 0.29
C ALA A 349 -4.89 6.17 1.76
N ALA A 350 -3.81 5.46 2.05
CA ALA A 350 -3.40 5.10 3.41
C ALA A 350 -3.19 6.36 4.28
N SER A 351 -2.48 7.37 3.77
CA SER A 351 -2.26 8.64 4.49
C SER A 351 -3.56 9.38 4.79
N VAL A 352 -4.49 9.45 3.83
CA VAL A 352 -5.80 10.11 4.05
C VAL A 352 -6.68 9.30 5.00
N MET A 353 -6.68 7.98 4.92
CA MET A 353 -7.43 7.07 5.81
C MET A 353 -6.88 7.07 7.24
N ALA A 354 -5.58 7.26 7.40
CA ALA A 354 -4.92 7.30 8.71
C ALA A 354 -5.40 8.47 9.58
N ALA A 355 -5.82 9.60 9.00
CA ALA A 355 -6.35 10.74 9.76
C ALA A 355 -7.59 10.39 10.61
N PRO A 356 -8.72 9.91 10.04
CA PRO A 356 -9.85 9.46 10.84
C PRO A 356 -9.53 8.26 11.72
N GLY A 357 -8.67 7.33 11.27
CA GLY A 357 -8.22 6.20 12.09
C GLY A 357 -7.49 6.64 13.37
N ALA A 358 -6.58 7.62 13.24
CA ALA A 358 -5.87 8.23 14.37
C ALA A 358 -6.83 8.90 15.35
N ILE A 359 -7.85 9.61 14.84
CA ILE A 359 -8.88 10.24 15.67
C ILE A 359 -9.66 9.18 16.45
N VAL A 360 -10.15 8.15 15.77
CA VAL A 360 -10.90 7.04 16.40
C VAL A 360 -10.08 6.43 17.53
N ILE A 361 -8.84 6.03 17.25
CA ILE A 361 -8.01 5.33 18.23
C ILE A 361 -7.58 6.24 19.37
N SER A 362 -7.20 7.49 19.09
CA SER A 362 -6.86 8.46 20.13
C SER A 362 -8.02 8.69 21.09
N LYS A 363 -9.24 8.90 20.56
CA LYS A 363 -10.43 9.15 21.39
C LYS A 363 -10.92 7.91 22.13
N ILE A 364 -10.47 6.71 21.77
CA ILE A 364 -10.63 5.50 22.58
C ILE A 364 -9.56 5.43 23.68
N LEU A 365 -8.29 5.62 23.33
CA LEU A 365 -7.16 5.49 24.26
C LEU A 365 -7.17 6.56 25.37
N PHE A 366 -7.58 7.78 25.03
CA PHE A 366 -7.77 8.87 25.96
C PHE A 366 -8.97 9.75 25.53
N PRO A 367 -10.19 9.40 25.99
CA PRO A 367 -11.39 10.13 25.62
C PRO A 367 -11.38 11.58 26.05
N GLN A 368 -12.02 12.44 25.26
CA GLN A 368 -12.17 13.86 25.54
C GLN A 368 -13.24 14.07 26.62
N THR A 369 -12.85 14.56 27.80
CA THR A 369 -13.77 14.90 28.91
C THR A 369 -13.88 16.40 29.15
N GLU A 370 -12.85 17.15 28.78
CA GLU A 370 -12.79 18.60 28.95
C GLU A 370 -13.48 19.31 27.77
N LYS A 371 -13.92 20.55 27.97
CA LYS A 371 -14.49 21.36 26.88
C LYS A 371 -13.41 21.67 25.84
N ILE A 372 -13.78 21.60 24.56
CA ILE A 372 -12.88 21.84 23.44
C ILE A 372 -13.24 23.13 22.72
N ASN A 373 -12.24 23.76 22.09
CA ASN A 373 -12.45 24.86 21.16
C ASN A 373 -12.48 24.30 19.71
N THR A 374 -13.58 24.49 19.01
CA THR A 374 -13.76 24.02 17.62
C THR A 374 -13.30 25.04 16.58
N ASP A 375 -12.77 26.20 16.99
CA ASP A 375 -12.26 27.19 16.05
C ASP A 375 -11.00 26.70 15.34
N VAL A 376 -10.99 26.84 14.02
CA VAL A 376 -9.95 26.34 13.12
C VAL A 376 -9.16 27.53 12.58
N SER A 377 -8.17 27.93 13.36
CA SER A 377 -7.22 28.98 12.98
C SER A 377 -5.83 28.38 12.76
N VAL A 378 -5.23 28.66 11.60
CA VAL A 378 -3.87 28.20 11.26
C VAL A 378 -2.88 29.31 11.58
N SER A 379 -1.76 28.96 12.20
CA SER A 379 -0.64 29.88 12.40
C SER A 379 -0.22 30.53 11.08
N GLN A 380 -0.03 31.85 11.09
CA GLN A 380 0.48 32.60 9.93
C GLN A 380 2.02 32.73 9.96
N GLU A 381 2.70 32.02 10.87
CA GLU A 381 4.16 31.91 10.83
C GLU A 381 4.57 31.39 9.45
N LYS A 382 5.51 32.09 8.80
CA LYS A 382 6.08 31.69 7.50
C LYS A 382 7.42 31.01 7.72
N ILE A 383 7.76 30.06 6.85
CA ILE A 383 9.12 29.52 6.77
C ILE A 383 9.92 30.41 5.82
N GLY A 384 10.85 31.19 6.36
CA GLY A 384 11.68 32.13 5.61
C GLY A 384 11.02 33.49 5.32
N SER A 385 11.84 34.51 5.08
CA SER A 385 11.40 35.86 4.70
C SER A 385 11.01 35.98 3.23
N ASN A 386 11.54 35.11 2.37
CA ASN A 386 11.31 35.07 0.94
C ASN A 386 11.37 33.61 0.41
N ILE A 387 11.01 33.42 -0.86
CA ILE A 387 10.94 32.07 -1.46
C ILE A 387 12.30 31.36 -1.51
N LEU A 388 13.40 32.08 -1.74
CA LEU A 388 14.73 31.50 -1.78
C LEU A 388 15.16 31.04 -0.39
N GLU A 389 14.84 31.83 0.63
CA GLU A 389 15.07 31.43 2.02
C GLU A 389 14.20 30.22 2.41
N ALA A 390 12.95 30.15 1.96
CA ALA A 390 12.10 28.99 2.16
C ALA A 390 12.70 27.72 1.52
N ILE A 391 13.23 27.83 0.31
CA ILE A 391 13.97 26.73 -0.36
C ILE A 391 15.18 26.33 0.47
N ALA A 392 16.05 27.28 0.85
CA ALA A 392 17.27 26.99 1.60
C ALA A 392 17.00 26.33 2.97
N ASN A 393 15.99 26.82 3.70
CA ASN A 393 15.57 26.24 4.98
C ASN A 393 15.02 24.83 4.79
N GLY A 394 14.14 24.62 3.79
CA GLY A 394 13.57 23.32 3.48
C GLY A 394 14.62 22.30 3.01
N THR A 395 15.60 22.74 2.21
CA THR A 395 16.75 21.92 1.81
C THR A 395 17.61 21.54 3.01
N THR A 396 17.88 22.46 3.94
CA THR A 396 18.70 22.16 5.13
C THR A 396 18.02 21.14 6.05
N GLU A 397 16.71 21.29 6.28
CA GLU A 397 15.94 20.31 7.06
C GLU A 397 15.82 18.97 6.31
N GLY A 398 15.62 19.01 4.98
CA GLY A 398 15.65 17.84 4.13
C GLY A 398 16.96 17.08 4.18
N LEU A 399 18.10 17.78 4.21
CA LEU A 399 19.43 17.18 4.31
C LEU A 399 19.61 16.47 5.65
N ARG A 400 19.23 17.14 6.74
CA ARG A 400 19.27 16.53 8.08
C ARG A 400 18.39 15.28 8.12
N LEU A 401 17.18 15.33 7.55
CA LEU A 401 16.28 14.19 7.46
C LEU A 401 16.89 13.05 6.63
N ALA A 402 17.41 13.34 5.44
CA ALA A 402 18.01 12.36 4.55
C ALA A 402 19.22 11.65 5.16
N VAL A 403 20.14 12.41 5.78
CA VAL A 403 21.30 11.86 6.49
C VAL A 403 20.87 11.01 7.68
N ASN A 404 19.89 11.48 8.46
CA ASN A 404 19.36 10.72 9.58
C ASN A 404 18.74 9.39 9.11
N VAL A 405 17.96 9.40 8.02
CA VAL A 405 17.38 8.18 7.43
C VAL A 405 18.48 7.23 6.97
N GLY A 406 19.46 7.71 6.18
CA GLY A 406 20.57 6.88 5.70
C GLY A 406 21.40 6.26 6.83
N ALA A 407 21.77 7.07 7.82
CA ALA A 407 22.53 6.61 8.99
C ALA A 407 21.72 5.62 9.85
N MET A 408 20.43 5.92 10.09
CA MET A 408 19.53 5.05 10.84
C MET A 408 19.37 3.69 10.16
N LEU A 409 19.18 3.67 8.83
CA LEU A 409 19.06 2.44 8.06
C LEU A 409 20.32 1.59 8.13
N LEU A 410 21.49 2.19 7.90
CA LEU A 410 22.78 1.49 8.01
C LEU A 410 22.93 0.84 9.39
N VAL A 411 22.68 1.61 10.46
CA VAL A 411 22.84 1.15 11.83
C VAL A 411 21.84 0.03 12.16
N PHE A 412 20.56 0.19 11.84
CA PHE A 412 19.55 -0.83 12.17
C PHE A 412 19.75 -2.12 11.37
N VAL A 413 20.07 -2.05 10.08
CA VAL A 413 20.35 -3.25 9.29
C VAL A 413 21.56 -4.00 9.85
N ALA A 414 22.62 -3.28 10.24
CA ALA A 414 23.77 -3.88 10.90
C ALA A 414 23.43 -4.53 12.26
N PHE A 415 22.59 -3.88 13.07
CA PHE A 415 22.13 -4.46 14.34
C PHE A 415 21.26 -5.70 14.13
N ILE A 416 20.34 -5.68 13.16
CA ILE A 416 19.52 -6.84 12.81
C ILE A 416 20.42 -7.99 12.38
N ALA A 417 21.40 -7.75 11.49
CA ALA A 417 22.36 -8.77 11.07
C ALA A 417 23.18 -9.34 12.24
N MET A 418 23.64 -8.48 13.16
CA MET A 418 24.39 -8.90 14.36
C MET A 418 23.51 -9.74 15.31
N ILE A 419 22.26 -9.34 15.53
CA ILE A 419 21.30 -10.08 16.36
C ILE A 419 21.00 -11.44 15.70
N ASN A 420 20.76 -11.46 14.39
CA ASN A 420 20.51 -12.68 13.63
C ASN A 420 21.71 -13.63 13.64
N TYR A 421 22.95 -13.11 13.65
CA TYR A 421 24.13 -13.94 13.85
C TYR A 421 24.12 -14.61 15.23
N GLY A 422 23.77 -13.88 16.28
CA GLY A 422 23.60 -14.43 17.64
C GLY A 422 22.50 -15.50 17.70
N PHE A 423 21.33 -15.21 17.14
CA PHE A 423 20.22 -16.17 17.06
C PHE A 423 20.55 -17.39 16.22
N GLY A 424 21.27 -17.24 15.11
CA GLY A 424 21.71 -18.36 14.29
C GLY A 424 22.57 -19.35 15.07
N LYS A 425 23.44 -18.87 15.97
CA LYS A 425 24.21 -19.72 16.90
C LYS A 425 23.37 -20.39 17.97
N ILE A 426 22.34 -19.71 18.47
CA ILE A 426 21.42 -20.31 19.46
C ILE A 426 20.59 -21.40 18.78
N GLY A 427 20.08 -21.13 17.58
CA GLY A 427 19.28 -22.08 16.80
C GLY A 427 20.05 -23.28 16.29
N SER A 428 21.38 -23.24 16.20
CA SER A 428 22.16 -24.44 15.85
C SER A 428 22.25 -25.46 16.99
N ILE A 429 21.98 -25.03 18.23
CA ILE A 429 21.94 -25.92 19.39
C ILE A 429 20.69 -26.80 19.30
N GLY A 430 20.87 -28.12 19.40
CA GLY A 430 19.77 -29.08 19.44
C GLY A 430 19.00 -29.24 18.13
N GLY A 431 19.53 -28.78 16.99
CA GLY A 431 18.92 -28.95 15.68
C GLY A 431 17.73 -28.02 15.38
N LEU A 432 17.53 -26.97 16.19
CA LEU A 432 16.40 -26.05 16.05
C LEU A 432 16.35 -25.36 14.67
N ASN A 433 17.49 -24.96 14.10
CA ASN A 433 17.54 -24.36 12.77
C ASN A 433 17.04 -25.31 11.67
N ASN A 434 17.31 -26.61 11.79
CA ASN A 434 16.79 -27.60 10.83
C ASN A 434 15.28 -27.69 10.97
N TRP A 435 14.77 -27.80 12.19
CA TRP A 435 13.32 -27.78 12.44
C TRP A 435 12.66 -26.51 11.90
N ILE A 436 13.28 -25.34 12.11
CA ILE A 436 12.79 -24.05 11.59
C ILE A 436 12.73 -24.07 10.06
N SER A 437 13.81 -24.50 9.39
CA SER A 437 13.87 -24.59 7.93
C SER A 437 12.83 -25.54 7.35
N ASP A 438 12.52 -26.63 8.06
CA ASP A 438 11.60 -27.66 7.58
C ASP A 438 10.12 -27.31 7.85
N ASN A 439 9.83 -26.46 8.84
CA ASN A 439 8.47 -26.21 9.32
C ASN A 439 7.99 -24.75 9.14
N THR A 440 8.87 -23.86 8.70
CA THR A 440 8.56 -22.42 8.61
C THR A 440 9.16 -21.82 7.33
N PRO A 441 8.70 -20.63 6.88
CA PRO A 441 9.27 -19.96 5.71
C PRO A 441 10.67 -19.36 5.95
N TYR A 442 11.24 -19.57 7.14
CA TYR A 442 12.53 -19.04 7.56
C TYR A 442 13.59 -20.14 7.56
N LYS A 443 14.83 -19.79 7.19
CA LYS A 443 15.94 -20.76 7.15
C LYS A 443 16.55 -21.08 8.51
N ASN A 444 16.47 -20.14 9.44
CA ASN A 444 17.14 -20.21 10.74
C ASN A 444 16.44 -19.32 11.76
N LEU A 445 16.80 -19.50 13.04
CA LEU A 445 16.33 -18.61 14.08
C LEU A 445 16.83 -17.19 13.81
N SER A 446 15.91 -16.26 13.65
CA SER A 446 16.18 -14.86 13.36
C SER A 446 15.21 -13.93 14.08
N LEU A 447 15.52 -12.65 14.13
CA LEU A 447 14.65 -11.62 14.67
C LEU A 447 13.35 -11.55 13.89
N GLU A 448 13.42 -11.68 12.56
CA GLU A 448 12.27 -11.72 11.66
C GLU A 448 11.34 -12.89 12.01
N LEU A 449 11.87 -14.10 12.24
CA LEU A 449 11.07 -15.24 12.68
C LEU A 449 10.35 -14.94 14.00
N ILE A 450 11.09 -14.46 15.00
CA ILE A 450 10.54 -14.19 16.34
C ILE A 450 9.42 -13.16 16.24
N LEU A 451 9.67 -12.02 15.59
CA LEU A 451 8.67 -10.97 15.41
C LEU A 451 7.50 -11.45 14.55
N GLY A 452 7.78 -12.26 13.52
CA GLY A 452 6.81 -12.89 12.65
C GLY A 452 5.78 -13.69 13.43
N TYR A 453 6.24 -14.63 14.26
CA TYR A 453 5.34 -15.47 15.05
C TYR A 453 4.73 -14.75 16.27
N VAL A 454 5.39 -13.73 16.83
CA VAL A 454 4.80 -12.89 17.89
C VAL A 454 3.58 -12.12 17.37
N PHE A 455 3.64 -11.58 16.15
CA PHE A 455 2.55 -10.80 15.57
C PHE A 455 1.61 -11.60 14.64
N ALA A 456 1.96 -12.83 14.26
CA ALA A 456 1.14 -13.69 13.40
C ALA A 456 -0.33 -13.84 13.88
N PRO A 457 -0.64 -14.04 15.18
CA PRO A 457 -2.03 -14.12 15.62
C PRO A 457 -2.82 -12.84 15.32
N LEU A 458 -2.19 -11.67 15.49
CA LEU A 458 -2.82 -10.39 15.16
C LEU A 458 -3.02 -10.27 13.64
N MET A 459 -2.05 -10.69 12.83
CA MET A 459 -2.15 -10.65 11.37
C MET A 459 -3.31 -11.51 10.86
N TRP A 460 -3.47 -12.70 11.42
CA TRP A 460 -4.61 -13.56 11.09
C TRP A 460 -5.96 -12.92 11.47
N LEU A 461 -6.05 -12.31 12.65
CA LEU A 461 -7.27 -11.63 13.14
C LEU A 461 -7.67 -10.44 12.25
N ILE A 462 -6.70 -9.73 11.67
CA ILE A 462 -6.97 -8.58 10.78
C ILE A 462 -7.22 -8.97 9.31
N GLY A 463 -7.28 -10.27 9.00
CA GLY A 463 -7.71 -10.75 7.68
C GLY A 463 -6.59 -11.24 6.75
N VAL A 464 -5.35 -11.36 7.24
CA VAL A 464 -4.22 -11.95 6.46
C VAL A 464 -4.40 -13.46 6.35
N ALA A 465 -4.06 -14.04 5.20
CA ALA A 465 -4.07 -15.49 4.98
C ALA A 465 -3.07 -16.21 5.91
N LYS A 466 -3.25 -17.51 6.15
CA LYS A 466 -2.42 -18.27 7.10
C LYS A 466 -0.97 -18.39 6.59
N GLU A 467 -0.82 -18.45 5.29
CA GLU A 467 0.42 -18.59 4.54
C GLU A 467 1.32 -17.36 4.75
N ASP A 468 0.71 -16.18 4.78
CA ASP A 468 1.43 -14.89 4.88
C ASP A 468 1.52 -14.34 6.30
N MET A 469 0.83 -14.94 7.29
CA MET A 469 0.67 -14.33 8.62
C MET A 469 2.01 -14.09 9.35
N ALA A 470 2.97 -14.99 9.19
CA ALA A 470 4.28 -14.86 9.82
C ALA A 470 5.11 -13.75 9.16
N LEU A 471 5.14 -13.72 7.82
CA LEU A 471 5.85 -12.68 7.05
C LEU A 471 5.25 -11.28 7.29
N MET A 472 3.92 -11.19 7.33
CA MET A 472 3.22 -9.96 7.70
C MET A 472 3.52 -9.54 9.15
N GLY A 473 3.61 -10.50 10.06
CA GLY A 473 3.99 -10.25 11.45
C GLY A 473 5.41 -9.69 11.57
N GLN A 474 6.32 -10.19 10.74
CA GLN A 474 7.70 -9.73 10.63
C GLN A 474 7.72 -8.27 10.20
N LEU A 475 6.96 -7.91 9.16
CA LEU A 475 6.92 -6.56 8.64
C LEU A 475 6.42 -5.57 9.71
N LEU A 476 5.38 -5.96 10.46
CA LEU A 476 4.90 -5.16 11.59
C LEU A 476 5.97 -5.03 12.70
N GLY A 477 6.59 -6.14 13.08
CA GLY A 477 7.58 -6.12 14.16
C GLY A 477 8.82 -5.31 13.81
N ILE A 478 9.34 -5.46 12.58
CA ILE A 478 10.49 -4.70 12.08
C ILE A 478 10.16 -3.21 11.97
N LYS A 479 8.94 -2.87 11.51
CA LYS A 479 8.45 -1.49 11.55
C LYS A 479 8.55 -0.90 12.95
N LEU A 480 8.04 -1.61 13.96
CA LEU A 480 8.01 -1.11 15.34
C LEU A 480 9.41 -1.00 15.96
N ALA A 481 10.25 -2.03 15.74
CA ALA A 481 11.57 -2.15 16.34
C ALA A 481 12.61 -1.22 15.70
N ALA A 482 12.56 -1.05 14.38
CA ALA A 482 13.49 -0.23 13.61
C ALA A 482 12.77 0.97 13.00
N SER A 483 12.18 0.80 11.81
CA SER A 483 11.42 1.83 11.13
C SER A 483 10.60 1.26 9.98
N GLU A 484 9.61 2.03 9.53
CA GLU A 484 8.84 1.74 8.32
C GLU A 484 9.70 1.68 7.05
N PHE A 485 10.84 2.39 6.99
CA PHE A 485 11.77 2.27 5.87
C PHE A 485 12.36 0.86 5.77
N VAL A 486 12.83 0.28 6.88
CA VAL A 486 13.33 -1.10 6.89
C VAL A 486 12.19 -2.06 6.53
N GLY A 487 10.98 -1.80 7.04
CA GLY A 487 9.78 -2.55 6.68
C GLY A 487 9.48 -2.53 5.18
N TYR A 488 9.54 -1.37 4.52
CA TYR A 488 9.28 -1.28 3.08
C TYR A 488 10.36 -1.93 2.22
N ILE A 489 11.63 -1.89 2.64
CA ILE A 489 12.71 -2.62 1.96
C ILE A 489 12.42 -4.13 2.04
N GLN A 490 12.09 -4.64 3.23
CA GLN A 490 11.72 -6.06 3.37
C GLN A 490 10.45 -6.40 2.59
N LEU A 491 9.46 -5.51 2.51
CA LEU A 491 8.28 -5.73 1.67
C LEU A 491 8.64 -5.77 0.18
N ALA A 492 9.57 -4.93 -0.28
CA ALA A 492 10.06 -4.95 -1.65
C ALA A 492 10.71 -6.30 -1.99
N ASP A 493 11.45 -6.90 -1.05
CA ASP A 493 12.01 -8.25 -1.18
C ASP A 493 10.91 -9.32 -1.14
N LEU A 494 10.01 -9.26 -0.15
CA LEU A 494 8.97 -10.26 0.03
C LEU A 494 7.92 -10.26 -1.08
N LYS A 495 7.76 -9.18 -1.86
CA LYS A 495 6.87 -9.19 -3.03
C LYS A 495 7.52 -9.76 -4.29
N ASN A 496 8.82 -10.07 -4.27
CA ASN A 496 9.53 -10.58 -5.43
C ASN A 496 9.51 -12.12 -5.42
N VAL A 497 8.79 -12.72 -6.36
CA VAL A 497 8.68 -14.19 -6.51
C VAL A 497 10.01 -14.87 -6.81
N ALA A 498 11.02 -14.13 -7.29
CA ALA A 498 12.36 -14.66 -7.48
C ALA A 498 13.09 -14.97 -6.15
N ASN A 499 12.59 -14.43 -5.03
CA ASN A 499 13.15 -14.71 -3.72
C ASN A 499 12.57 -15.99 -3.13
N ALA A 500 13.42 -16.81 -2.52
CA ALA A 500 13.02 -18.09 -1.90
C ALA A 500 11.93 -17.94 -0.82
N THR A 501 11.86 -16.77 -0.18
CA THR A 501 10.80 -16.42 0.75
C THR A 501 10.08 -15.21 0.18
N HIS A 502 8.81 -15.38 -0.18
CA HIS A 502 7.96 -14.31 -0.70
C HIS A 502 6.54 -14.43 -0.11
N LEU A 503 5.76 -13.35 -0.21
CA LEU A 503 4.34 -13.34 0.10
C LEU A 503 3.58 -14.10 -1.00
N THR A 504 2.56 -14.82 -0.58
CA THR A 504 1.75 -15.68 -1.43
C THR A 504 0.65 -14.89 -2.14
N TYR A 505 0.06 -13.91 -1.45
CA TYR A 505 -1.13 -13.19 -1.94
C TYR A 505 -0.85 -11.71 -2.21
N GLU A 506 -1.35 -11.21 -3.36
CA GLU A 506 -1.32 -9.78 -3.71
C GLU A 506 -2.05 -8.94 -2.65
N LYS A 507 -3.12 -9.50 -2.09
CA LYS A 507 -3.85 -8.90 -0.97
C LYS A 507 -2.91 -8.57 0.19
N SER A 508 -2.00 -9.47 0.55
CA SER A 508 -1.05 -9.27 1.64
C SER A 508 -0.05 -8.17 1.33
N ILE A 509 0.42 -8.07 0.07
CA ILE A 509 1.32 -6.99 -0.38
C ILE A 509 0.63 -5.62 -0.25
N ILE A 510 -0.61 -5.50 -0.71
CA ILE A 510 -1.39 -4.27 -0.56
C ILE A 510 -1.67 -3.99 0.92
N MET A 511 -2.11 -4.97 1.72
CA MET A 511 -2.31 -4.80 3.16
C MET A 511 -1.03 -4.34 3.87
N ALA A 512 0.12 -4.90 3.52
CA ALA A 512 1.43 -4.50 4.04
C ALA A 512 1.74 -3.04 3.69
N THR A 513 1.41 -2.61 2.47
CA THR A 513 1.56 -1.21 2.04
C THR A 513 0.79 -0.25 2.95
N TYR A 514 -0.46 -0.57 3.32
CA TYR A 514 -1.22 0.26 4.27
C TYR A 514 -0.72 0.13 5.71
N MET A 515 -0.34 -1.07 6.13
CA MET A 515 0.15 -1.36 7.47
C MET A 515 1.46 -0.64 7.76
N LEU A 516 2.37 -0.59 6.78
CA LEU A 516 3.68 0.07 6.91
C LEU A 516 3.57 1.59 6.78
N CYS A 517 2.51 2.10 6.14
CA CYS A 517 2.27 3.54 6.00
C CYS A 517 1.94 4.21 7.35
N GLY A 518 2.97 4.56 8.11
CA GLY A 518 2.90 5.38 9.31
C GLY A 518 4.21 5.36 10.09
N PHE A 519 4.58 6.46 10.73
CA PHE A 519 5.82 6.58 11.53
C PHE A 519 5.81 5.88 12.90
N ALA A 520 4.83 5.03 13.20
CA ALA A 520 4.74 4.34 14.48
C ALA A 520 5.91 3.35 14.69
N ASN A 521 6.94 3.77 15.41
CA ASN A 521 8.09 2.98 15.85
C ASN A 521 8.69 3.55 17.16
N PHE A 522 9.59 2.83 17.83
CA PHE A 522 10.17 3.29 19.11
C PHE A 522 10.99 4.59 18.97
N ALA A 523 11.69 4.78 17.85
CA ALA A 523 12.48 5.99 17.61
C ALA A 523 11.58 7.25 17.49
N SER A 524 10.40 7.11 16.89
CA SER A 524 9.42 8.19 16.74
C SER A 524 8.93 8.76 18.07
N ILE A 525 8.95 7.99 19.16
CA ILE A 525 8.68 8.52 20.50
C ILE A 525 9.70 9.61 20.85
N GLY A 526 10.99 9.34 20.65
CA GLY A 526 12.07 10.29 20.88
C GLY A 526 11.96 11.52 19.95
N ILE A 527 11.67 11.29 18.67
CA ILE A 527 11.49 12.35 17.67
C ILE A 527 10.36 13.30 18.07
N GLN A 528 9.22 12.78 18.52
CA GLN A 528 8.09 13.61 18.94
C GLN A 528 8.34 14.35 20.25
N ILE A 529 8.99 13.72 21.24
CA ILE A 529 9.36 14.38 22.50
C ILE A 529 10.31 15.55 22.21
N GLY A 530 11.31 15.36 21.34
CA GLY A 530 12.24 16.41 20.94
C GLY A 530 11.57 17.50 20.10
N GLY A 531 10.88 17.09 19.02
CA GLY A 531 10.24 17.98 18.06
C GLY A 531 9.10 18.78 18.68
N ILE A 532 8.03 18.12 19.09
CA ILE A 532 6.86 18.78 19.71
C ILE A 532 7.28 19.47 21.01
N GLY A 533 8.14 18.85 21.81
CA GLY A 533 8.62 19.43 23.06
C GLY A 533 9.54 20.63 22.89
N SER A 534 10.10 20.90 21.70
CA SER A 534 10.79 22.16 21.41
C SER A 534 9.81 23.29 21.11
N LEU A 535 8.65 22.97 20.53
CA LEU A 535 7.56 23.91 20.27
C LEU A 535 6.74 24.23 21.52
N ALA A 536 6.60 23.25 22.43
CA ALA A 536 5.80 23.35 23.64
C ALA A 536 6.55 22.75 24.85
N PRO A 537 7.51 23.49 25.45
CA PRO A 537 8.36 22.97 26.52
C PRO A 537 7.61 22.44 27.75
N GLY A 538 6.48 23.04 28.14
CA GLY A 538 5.68 22.57 29.28
C GLY A 538 4.97 21.23 29.03
N GLN A 539 4.82 20.84 27.77
CA GLN A 539 4.22 19.55 27.39
C GLN A 539 5.22 18.39 27.37
N ARG A 540 6.54 18.62 27.46
CA ARG A 540 7.58 17.56 27.38
C ARG A 540 7.32 16.37 28.30
N LYS A 541 6.93 16.63 29.55
CA LYS A 541 6.61 15.58 30.53
C LYS A 541 5.38 14.76 30.11
N GLN A 542 4.40 15.41 29.51
CA GLN A 542 3.19 14.75 29.04
C GLN A 542 3.46 13.91 27.78
N LEU A 543 4.23 14.44 26.82
CA LEU A 543 4.68 13.71 25.62
C LEU A 543 5.42 12.43 25.99
N SER A 544 6.36 12.51 26.93
CA SER A 544 7.11 11.34 27.42
C SER A 544 6.19 10.26 28.03
N LYS A 545 5.22 10.66 28.86
CA LYS A 545 4.24 9.73 29.44
C LYS A 545 3.34 9.07 28.40
N PHE A 546 3.08 9.75 27.30
CA PHE A 546 2.21 9.26 26.23
C PHE A 546 2.93 8.49 25.14
N GLY A 547 4.26 8.51 25.06
CA GLY A 547 5.05 7.87 24.01
C GLY A 547 4.57 6.47 23.62
N MET A 548 4.50 5.53 24.57
CA MET A 548 4.04 4.15 24.29
C MET A 548 2.57 4.09 23.87
N LYS A 549 1.70 4.92 24.47
CA LYS A 549 0.27 4.97 24.11
C LYS A 549 0.08 5.55 22.71
N ALA A 550 0.89 6.55 22.33
CA ALA A 550 0.90 7.12 21.00
C ALA A 550 1.40 6.11 19.96
N LEU A 551 2.46 5.36 20.28
CA LEU A 551 2.97 4.28 19.44
C LEU A 551 1.89 3.25 19.14
N ILE A 552 1.28 2.67 20.19
CA ILE A 552 0.16 1.72 20.06
C ILE A 552 -0.96 2.33 19.23
N GLY A 553 -1.32 3.58 19.48
CA GLY A 553 -2.38 4.27 18.78
C GLY A 553 -2.10 4.43 17.28
N GLY A 554 -0.90 4.86 16.90
CA GLY A 554 -0.48 5.01 15.51
C GLY A 554 -0.43 3.67 14.79
N THR A 555 0.09 2.63 15.45
CA THR A 555 0.11 1.26 14.92
C THR A 555 -1.30 0.75 14.63
N ILE A 556 -2.21 0.83 15.60
CA ILE A 556 -3.60 0.37 15.42
C ILE A 556 -4.29 1.18 14.31
N ALA A 557 -4.06 2.48 14.20
CA ALA A 557 -4.64 3.30 13.12
C ALA A 557 -4.21 2.80 11.73
N SER A 558 -2.92 2.51 11.52
CA SER A 558 -2.43 1.93 10.26
C SER A 558 -2.97 0.51 10.00
N LEU A 559 -3.10 -0.31 11.05
CA LEU A 559 -3.68 -1.66 10.95
C LEU A 559 -5.18 -1.62 10.61
N ILE A 560 -5.94 -0.64 11.10
CA ILE A 560 -7.34 -0.46 10.69
C ILE A 560 -7.41 -0.14 9.20
N SER A 561 -6.55 0.75 8.70
CA SER A 561 -6.51 1.06 7.27
C SER A 561 -6.20 -0.19 6.42
N ALA A 562 -5.21 -0.98 6.85
CA ALA A 562 -4.86 -2.25 6.19
C ALA A 562 -6.00 -3.27 6.23
N THR A 563 -6.68 -3.40 7.37
CA THR A 563 -7.84 -4.29 7.54
C THR A 563 -8.97 -3.91 6.59
N ILE A 564 -9.29 -2.61 6.49
CA ILE A 564 -10.33 -2.10 5.60
C ILE A 564 -9.94 -2.33 4.13
N ALA A 565 -8.68 -2.09 3.76
CA ALA A 565 -8.21 -2.35 2.40
C ALA A 565 -8.33 -3.84 2.06
N GLY A 566 -7.82 -4.73 2.93
CA GLY A 566 -7.90 -6.18 2.78
C GLY A 566 -9.34 -6.70 2.66
N MET A 567 -10.26 -6.16 3.46
CA MET A 567 -11.68 -6.49 3.40
C MET A 567 -12.31 -6.19 2.03
N ILE A 568 -11.89 -5.09 1.38
CA ILE A 568 -12.46 -4.60 0.11
C ILE A 568 -11.86 -5.31 -1.11
N ILE A 569 -10.58 -5.68 -1.04
CA ILE A 569 -9.85 -6.29 -2.16
C ILE A 569 -9.90 -7.83 -2.15
N GLY A 570 -10.32 -8.45 -1.03
CA GLY A 570 -10.63 -9.89 -0.96
C GLY A 570 -9.81 -10.63 0.06
#